data_AF-A0A943RIJ8-F1
#
_entry.id   AF-A0A943RIJ8-F1
#
_cell.length_a   1.000
_cell.length_b   1.000
_cell.length_c   1.000
_cell.angle_alpha   90.00
_cell.angle_beta   90.00
_cell.angle_gamma   90.00
#
_symmetry.space_group_name_H-M   'P 1'
#
loop_
_entity.id
_entity.type
_entity.pdbx_description
1 polymer ?
#
loop_
_entity_poly.entity_id
_entity_poly.type
_entity_poly.pdbx_seq_one_letter_code
_entity_poly.pdbx_strand_id
1 'polypeptide(L)' 'MIGPYDDMLNLPHPTSRRHSRMSRSDRAAQFAPFAALSGHSAALVETARLTERRIELDEDVKAALDLKQQMLMDRID' A
#
# COMPACT_ATOMS: atom_id res chain seq x y z
N MET A 1 34.80 21.12 -7.28
CA MET A 1 34.42 22.06 -8.36
C MET A 1 33.10 22.66 -7.93
N ILE A 2 33.01 23.98 -7.81
CA ILE A 2 31.75 24.68 -7.51
C ILE A 2 30.93 24.63 -8.81
N GLY A 3 29.74 24.04 -8.74
CA GLY A 3 28.85 23.90 -9.89
C GLY A 3 28.19 25.23 -10.26
N PRO A 4 27.70 25.39 -11.50
CA PRO A 4 27.08 26.62 -12.00
C PRO A 4 25.77 27.06 -11.31
N TYR A 5 25.35 26.39 -10.23
CA TYR A 5 24.14 26.67 -9.46
C TYR A 5 24.31 26.50 -7.95
N ASP A 6 25.55 26.34 -7.46
CA ASP A 6 25.83 26.13 -6.04
C ASP A 6 25.40 27.33 -5.17
N ASP A 7 25.31 28.52 -5.77
CA ASP A 7 24.82 29.75 -5.18
C ASP A 7 23.30 29.73 -4.90
N MET A 8 22.55 28.88 -5.61
CA MET A 8 21.10 28.75 -5.45
C MET A 8 20.70 27.70 -4.40
N LEU A 9 21.59 26.76 -4.07
CA LEU A 9 21.28 25.61 -3.20
C LEU A 9 20.80 26.01 -1.80
N ASN A 10 21.35 27.10 -1.25
CA ASN A 10 21.09 27.56 0.10
C ASN A 10 20.20 28.81 0.15
N LEU A 11 19.57 29.19 -0.97
CA LEU A 11 18.66 30.33 -0.98
C LEU A 11 17.41 30.05 -0.12
N PRO A 12 16.94 31.04 0.65
CA PRO A 12 15.71 30.88 1.40
C PRO A 12 14.53 30.62 0.46
N HIS A 13 13.66 29.68 0.82
CA HIS A 13 12.51 29.35 0.01
C HIS A 13 11.56 30.57 -0.12
N PRO A 14 11.25 31.04 -1.34
CA PRO A 14 10.51 32.28 -1.54
C PRO A 14 9.07 32.17 -1.03
N THR A 15 8.66 33.11 -0.17
CA THR A 15 7.28 33.18 0.34
C THR A 15 6.54 34.27 -0.39
N SER A 16 5.39 33.94 -0.98
CA SER A 16 4.57 34.94 -1.68
C SER A 16 4.00 35.95 -0.68
N ARG A 17 4.04 37.23 -1.04
CA ARG A 17 3.42 38.34 -0.27
C ARG A 17 1.89 38.37 -0.43
N ARG A 18 1.38 37.82 -1.54
CA ARG A 18 -0.04 37.84 -1.91
C ARG A 18 -0.78 36.57 -1.49
N HIS A 19 -0.09 35.43 -1.55
CA HIS A 19 -0.65 34.13 -1.24
C HIS A 19 0.13 33.52 -0.08
N SER A 20 -0.43 33.58 1.12
CA SER A 20 0.16 32.92 2.28
C SER A 20 0.27 31.41 2.04
N ARG A 21 1.31 30.79 2.58
CA ARG A 21 1.46 29.33 2.49
C ARG A 21 0.39 28.66 3.34
N MET A 22 -0.22 27.60 2.80
CA MET A 22 -1.09 26.73 3.57
C MET A 22 -0.31 26.06 4.71
N SER A 23 -0.98 25.89 5.86
CA SER A 23 -0.43 25.14 6.99
C SER A 23 -0.15 23.69 6.62
N ARG A 24 0.67 22.99 7.39
CA ARG A 24 0.95 21.56 7.13
C ARG A 24 -0.32 20.71 7.20
N SER A 25 -1.24 21.01 8.12
CA SER A 25 -2.51 20.32 8.27
C SER A 25 -3.43 20.55 7.07
N ASP A 26 -3.56 21.79 6.61
CA ASP A 26 -4.44 22.10 5.46
C ASP A 26 -3.89 21.49 4.17
N ARG A 27 -2.55 21.42 4.03
CA ARG A 27 -1.92 20.67 2.95
C ARG A 27 -2.24 19.19 3.03
N ALA A 28 -2.21 18.58 4.21
CA ALA A 28 -2.56 17.17 4.40
C ALA A 28 -4.04 16.89 4.11
N ALA A 29 -4.93 17.82 4.46
CA ALA A 29 -6.37 17.69 4.24
C ALA A 29 -6.75 17.57 2.74
N GLN A 30 -5.96 18.13 1.83
CA GLN A 30 -6.17 17.95 0.38
C GLN A 30 -6.04 16.47 -0.04
N PHE A 31 -5.28 15.67 0.72
CA PHE A 31 -5.10 14.24 0.49
C PHE A 31 -6.03 13.39 1.36
N ALA A 32 -6.91 14.00 2.16
CA ALA A 32 -7.91 13.27 2.97
C ALA A 32 -8.82 12.34 2.13
N PRO A 33 -9.21 12.65 0.88
CA PRO A 33 -9.97 11.71 0.05
C PRO A 33 -9.26 10.37 -0.19
N PHE A 34 -7.94 10.33 -0.08
CA PHE A 34 -7.14 9.09 -0.20
C PHE A 34 -6.93 8.38 1.15
N ALA A 35 -7.39 8.95 2.27
CA ALA A 35 -7.29 8.31 3.57
C ALA A 35 -8.11 7.01 3.65
N ALA A 36 -9.16 6.89 2.84
CA ALA A 36 -9.98 5.67 2.72
C ALA A 36 -9.28 4.52 1.97
N LEU A 37 -8.10 4.75 1.37
CA LEU A 37 -7.24 3.70 0.83
C LEU A 37 -6.49 2.93 1.95
N SER A 38 -6.99 2.94 3.18
CA SER A 38 -6.64 1.96 4.21
C SER A 38 -7.01 0.56 3.70
N GLY A 39 -6.02 -0.12 3.09
CA GLY A 39 -6.19 -1.39 2.37
C GLY A 39 -5.44 -1.44 1.04
N HIS A 40 -5.06 -0.29 0.46
CA HIS A 40 -4.22 -0.25 -0.74
C HIS A 40 -2.80 -0.76 -0.48
N SER A 41 -2.32 -0.62 0.76
CA SER A 41 -1.09 -1.28 1.21
C SER A 41 -1.14 -2.80 1.05
N ALA A 42 -2.27 -3.44 1.37
CA ALA A 42 -2.46 -4.88 1.14
C ALA A 42 -2.48 -5.21 -0.36
N ALA A 43 -3.12 -4.38 -1.20
CA ALA A 43 -3.12 -4.55 -2.65
C ALA A 43 -1.71 -4.37 -3.27
N LEU A 44 -0.90 -3.45 -2.74
CA LEU A 44 0.50 -3.27 -3.14
C LEU A 44 1.36 -4.48 -2.71
N VAL A 45 1.13 -5.00 -1.51
CA VAL A 45 1.81 -6.22 -1.03
C VAL A 45 1.43 -7.44 -1.88
N GLU A 46 0.16 -7.61 -2.23
CA GLU A 46 -0.30 -8.70 -3.11
C GLU A 46 0.23 -8.59 -4.53
N THR A 47 0.29 -7.38 -5.10
CA THR A 47 0.85 -7.19 -6.45
C THR A 47 2.38 -7.35 -6.48
N ALA A 48 3.07 -7.04 -5.38
CA ALA A 48 4.49 -7.30 -5.22
C ALA A 48 4.81 -8.78 -4.91
N ARG A 49 3.81 -9.60 -4.58
CA ARG A 49 3.99 -11.00 -4.25
C ARG A 49 4.32 -11.80 -5.52
N LEU A 50 5.58 -12.23 -5.63
CA LEU A 50 6.01 -13.18 -6.66
C LEU A 50 5.45 -14.56 -6.31
N THR A 51 4.26 -14.86 -6.82
CA THR A 51 3.72 -16.23 -6.77
C THR A 51 4.08 -17.03 -8.01
N GLU A 52 4.57 -18.24 -7.77
CA GLU A 52 4.53 -19.31 -8.76
C GLU A 52 3.06 -19.60 -9.17
N ARG A 53 2.90 -20.23 -10.33
CA ARG A 53 1.57 -20.55 -10.89
C ARG A 53 0.75 -21.31 -9.85
N ARG A 54 -0.49 -20.88 -9.62
CA ARG A 54 -1.40 -21.57 -8.68
C ARG A 54 -1.55 -23.02 -9.12
N ILE A 55 -1.14 -23.96 -8.27
CA ILE A 55 -1.34 -25.39 -8.51
C ILE A 55 -2.84 -25.64 -8.34
N GLU A 56 -3.52 -25.97 -9.43
CA GLU A 56 -4.91 -26.41 -9.35
C GLU A 56 -4.92 -27.88 -8.93
N LEU A 57 -5.56 -28.14 -7.79
CA LEU A 57 -5.81 -29.51 -7.33
C LEU A 57 -6.86 -30.13 -8.24
N ASP A 58 -6.71 -31.43 -8.52
CA ASP A 58 -7.78 -32.20 -9.14
C ASP A 58 -9.01 -32.29 -8.19
N GLU A 59 -10.16 -32.62 -8.75
CA GLU A 59 -11.43 -32.66 -7.99
C GLU A 59 -11.43 -33.75 -6.92
N ASP A 60 -10.74 -34.87 -7.15
CA ASP A 60 -10.68 -35.99 -6.21
C ASP A 60 -9.86 -35.60 -4.95
N VAL A 61 -8.77 -34.87 -5.14
CA VAL A 61 -7.90 -34.34 -4.09
C VAL A 61 -8.63 -33.26 -3.28
N LYS A 62 -9.42 -32.40 -3.94
CA LYS A 62 -10.28 -31.44 -3.24
C LYS A 62 -11.31 -32.15 -2.35
N ALA A 63 -12.03 -33.14 -2.91
CA ALA A 63 -13.02 -33.91 -2.16
C ALA A 63 -12.40 -34.63 -0.95
N ALA A 64 -11.19 -35.19 -1.10
CA ALA A 64 -10.46 -35.82 -0.01
C ALA A 64 -10.03 -34.82 1.08
N LEU A 65 -9.68 -33.59 0.70
CA LEU A 65 -9.37 -32.50 1.63
C LEU A 65 -10.61 -32.05 2.40
N ASP A 66 -11.74 -31.86 1.72
CA ASP A 66 -13.00 -31.45 2.34
C ASP A 66 -13.47 -32.46 3.38
N LEU A 67 -13.38 -33.76 3.08
CA LEU A 67 -13.71 -34.82 4.03
C LEU A 67 -12.82 -34.76 5.28
N LYS A 68 -11.52 -34.52 5.11
CA LYS A 68 -10.59 -34.37 6.24
C LYS A 68 -10.91 -33.13 7.08
N GLN A 69 -11.32 -32.04 6.45
CA GLN A 69 -11.72 -30.82 7.14
C GLN A 69 -12.98 -31.04 7.98
N GLN A 70 -13.99 -31.74 7.43
CA GLN A 70 -15.20 -32.11 8.17
C GLN A 70 -14.86 -32.96 9.40
N MET A 71 -14.04 -34.00 9.23
CA MET A 71 -13.61 -34.85 10.36
C MET A 71 -12.84 -34.11 11.45
N LEU A 72 -12.15 -33.02 11.10
CA LEU A 72 -11.44 -32.18 12.06
C LEU A 72 -12.41 -31.23 12.78
N MET A 73 -13.40 -30.67 12.08
CA MET A 73 -14.42 -29.82 12.70
C MET A 73 -15.27 -30.62 13.69
N ASP A 74 -15.71 -31.82 13.33
CA ASP A 74 -16.45 -32.74 14.21
C ASP A 74 -15.66 -33.14 15.48
N ARG A 75 -14.35 -32.92 15.49
CA ARG A 75 -13.45 -33.22 16.62
C ARG A 75 -13.16 -32.02 17.51
N ILE A 76 -13.44 -30.81 17.02
CA ILE A 76 -13.28 -29.55 17.74
C ILE A 76 -14.60 -29.15 18.41
N ASP A 77 -15.73 -29.59 17.85
CA ASP A 77 -17.06 -29.58 18.48
C ASP A 77 -17.17 -30.60 19.63
#